data_AF-A0A951Z493-F1
#
_entry.id   AF-A0A951Z493-F1
#
_cell.length_a   1.000
_cell.length_b   1.000
_cell.length_c   1.000
_cell.angle_alpha   90.00
_cell.angle_beta   90.00
_cell.angle_gamma   90.00
#
_symmetry.space_group_name_H-M   'P 1'
#
loop_
_entity.id
_entity.type
_entity.pdbx_description
1 polymer ?
#
loop_
_entity_poly.entity_id
_entity_poly.type
_entity_poly.pdbx_seq_one_letter_code
_entity_poly.pdbx_strand_id
1 'polypeptide(L)'
;MNNGVPPFEGVSAWFAGPKAENGDSFAHLVSRIVHDHYAWRRNYFPEDGLVVDSHLRRANEPFADRFDDRLWELLARLKADPPFQSPRYAAHMVSEQTLPSIAGYFAAMLYNPNNVTAESAPVTVRLELEAAAMIAQMMGYDETAWAHLTSGGTVANLEALWVARSVKYLPFALRQARS
;
A
#
# COMPACT_ATOMS: atom_id res chain seq x y z
N MET A 1 14.54 31.16 26.62
CA MET A 1 13.25 30.43 26.59
C MET A 1 13.31 29.53 25.37
N ASN A 2 13.51 28.24 25.62
CA ASN A 2 13.60 27.23 24.57
C ASN A 2 12.20 27.11 23.96
N ASN A 3 11.99 27.57 22.73
CA ASN A 3 10.74 27.37 22.01
C ASN A 3 10.65 25.89 21.63
N GLY A 4 10.34 25.07 22.63
CA GLY A 4 10.20 23.63 22.50
C GLY A 4 8.99 23.31 21.66
N VAL A 5 9.22 23.12 20.36
CA VAL A 5 8.37 22.31 19.47
C VAL A 5 8.00 21.06 20.27
N PRO A 6 6.72 20.82 20.63
CA PRO A 6 6.34 19.59 21.30
C PRO A 6 6.87 18.38 20.53
N PRO A 7 7.36 17.33 21.19
CA PRO A 7 8.08 16.21 20.57
C PRO A 7 7.30 15.39 19.53
N PHE A 8 6.04 15.75 19.26
CA PHE A 8 5.13 15.10 18.32
C PHE A 8 4.64 16.04 17.20
N GLU A 9 5.14 17.28 17.15
CA GLU A 9 4.76 18.24 16.11
C GLU A 9 5.17 17.70 14.73
N GLY A 10 4.19 17.49 13.85
CA GLY A 10 4.35 16.88 12.53
C GLY A 10 4.08 15.39 12.45
N VAL A 11 4.52 14.58 13.43
CA VAL A 11 4.29 13.13 13.43
C VAL A 11 2.84 12.78 13.78
N SER A 12 2.19 13.58 14.63
CA SER A 12 0.77 13.39 14.96
C SER A 12 -0.16 13.51 13.74
N ALA A 13 0.25 14.25 12.71
CA ALA A 13 -0.51 14.39 11.46
C ALA A 13 -0.45 13.13 10.57
N TRP A 14 0.43 12.17 10.88
CA TRP A 14 0.59 10.95 10.09
C TRP A 14 -0.39 9.85 10.50
N PHE A 15 -1.18 10.01 11.55
CA PHE A 15 -2.08 8.98 12.09
C PHE A 15 -3.51 9.49 12.20
N ALA A 16 -4.52 8.61 12.19
CA ALA A 16 -5.90 9.03 12.44
C ALA A 16 -6.07 9.46 13.90
N GLY A 17 -5.29 8.84 14.79
CA GLY A 17 -5.27 9.07 16.21
C GLY A 17 -6.21 8.11 16.96
N PRO A 18 -5.99 7.88 18.26
CA PRO A 18 -6.72 6.88 19.04
C PRO A 18 -8.24 7.09 19.08
N LYS A 19 -8.70 8.32 18.84
CA LYS A 19 -10.11 8.72 18.82
C LYS A 19 -10.55 9.26 17.46
N ALA A 20 -9.78 8.99 16.40
CA ALA A 20 -10.01 9.51 15.06
C ALA A 20 -9.96 11.05 14.99
N GLU A 21 -9.05 11.66 15.75
CA GLU A 21 -8.80 13.10 15.78
C GLU A 21 -8.54 13.70 14.37
N ASN A 22 -7.92 12.93 13.47
CA ASN A 22 -7.67 13.30 12.08
C ASN A 22 -8.63 12.59 11.08
N GLY A 23 -9.70 11.97 11.56
CA GLY A 23 -10.60 11.12 10.77
C GLY A 23 -11.29 11.86 9.62
N ASP A 24 -11.86 13.03 9.88
CA ASP A 24 -12.56 13.83 8.86
C ASP A 24 -11.59 14.31 7.75
N SER A 25 -10.41 14.76 8.14
CA SER A 25 -9.34 15.15 7.22
C SER A 25 -8.95 13.97 6.32
N PHE A 26 -8.84 12.77 6.88
CA PHE A 26 -8.53 11.57 6.11
C PHE A 26 -9.68 11.15 5.19
N ALA A 27 -10.93 11.20 5.64
CA ALA A 27 -12.10 10.92 4.81
C ALA A 27 -12.17 11.84 3.58
N HIS A 28 -11.83 13.13 3.75
CA HIS A 28 -11.73 14.07 2.63
C HIS A 28 -10.63 13.68 1.63
N LEU A 29 -9.48 13.20 2.10
CA LEU A 29 -8.40 12.71 1.23
C LEU A 29 -8.83 11.47 0.44
N VAL A 30 -9.49 10.51 1.08
CA VAL A 30 -10.02 9.32 0.41
C VAL A 30 -11.05 9.70 -0.66
N SER A 31 -11.97 10.61 -0.33
CA SER A 31 -12.93 11.16 -1.29
C SER A 31 -12.24 11.79 -2.50
N ARG A 32 -11.18 12.57 -2.28
CA ARG A 32 -10.38 13.15 -3.38
C ARG A 32 -9.78 12.10 -4.29
N ILE A 33 -9.19 11.04 -3.74
CA ILE A 33 -8.60 9.92 -4.50
C ILE A 33 -9.67 9.25 -5.38
N VAL A 34 -10.84 8.95 -4.80
CA VAL A 34 -11.96 8.33 -5.52
C VAL A 34 -12.44 9.22 -6.67
N HIS A 35 -12.65 10.51 -6.40
CA HIS A 35 -13.15 11.45 -7.40
C HIS A 35 -12.16 11.65 -8.55
N ASP A 36 -10.87 11.79 -8.25
CA ASP A 36 -9.82 11.92 -9.26
C ASP A 36 -9.75 10.70 -10.18
N HIS A 37 -9.71 9.50 -9.60
CA HIS A 37 -9.67 8.25 -10.37
C HIS A 37 -10.89 8.09 -11.31
N TYR A 38 -12.11 8.35 -10.81
CA TYR A 38 -13.30 8.25 -11.66
C TYR A 38 -13.43 9.40 -12.66
N ALA A 39 -12.84 10.57 -12.39
CA ALA A 39 -12.72 11.63 -13.39
C ALA A 39 -11.78 11.21 -14.52
N TRP A 40 -10.62 10.63 -14.20
CA TRP A 40 -9.69 10.08 -15.20
C TRP A 40 -10.37 9.03 -16.08
N ARG A 41 -11.10 8.06 -15.49
CA ARG A 41 -11.83 7.01 -16.25
C ARG A 41 -12.85 7.56 -17.26
N ARG A 42 -13.50 8.69 -16.96
CA ARG A 42 -14.48 9.31 -17.86
C ARG A 42 -13.82 10.12 -18.98
N ASN A 43 -12.61 10.63 -18.74
CA ASN A 43 -11.96 11.61 -19.60
C ASN A 43 -10.80 11.03 -20.43
N TYR A 44 -10.37 9.79 -20.18
CA TYR A 44 -9.26 9.18 -20.91
C TYR A 44 -9.60 8.96 -22.40
N PHE A 45 -10.81 8.47 -22.69
CA PHE A 45 -11.40 8.42 -24.02
C PHE A 45 -12.83 8.99 -23.96
N PRO A 46 -13.00 10.32 -24.07
CA PRO A 46 -14.28 10.97 -23.81
C PRO A 46 -15.36 10.66 -24.87
N GLU A 47 -14.97 10.11 -26.02
CA GLU A 47 -15.90 9.74 -27.09
C GLU A 47 -16.54 8.35 -26.89
N ASP A 48 -16.02 7.56 -25.94
CA ASP A 48 -16.58 6.25 -25.63
C ASP A 48 -17.98 6.38 -25.01
N GLY A 49 -18.92 5.60 -25.54
CA GLY A 49 -20.29 5.53 -25.01
C GLY A 49 -20.38 4.85 -23.64
N LEU A 50 -21.53 5.01 -22.98
CA LEU A 50 -21.79 4.35 -21.70
C LEU A 50 -22.10 2.86 -21.90
N VAL A 51 -21.23 1.98 -21.38
CA VAL A 51 -21.48 0.53 -21.34
C VAL A 51 -22.51 0.18 -20.26
N VAL A 52 -22.48 0.86 -19.12
CA VAL A 52 -23.41 0.66 -18.00
C VAL A 52 -24.32 1.87 -17.90
N ASP A 53 -25.48 1.80 -18.56
CA ASP A 53 -26.46 2.89 -18.61
C ASP A 53 -27.36 2.97 -17.36
N SER A 54 -28.32 3.89 -17.36
CA SER A 54 -29.25 4.06 -16.23
C SER A 54 -30.24 2.90 -16.07
N HIS A 55 -30.55 2.14 -17.14
CA HIS A 55 -31.42 0.98 -17.06
C HIS A 55 -30.70 -0.18 -16.39
N LEU A 56 -29.48 -0.49 -16.83
CA LEU A 56 -28.63 -1.52 -16.23
C LEU A 56 -28.30 -1.21 -14.77
N ARG A 57 -28.06 0.06 -14.41
CA ARG A 57 -27.85 0.43 -13.00
C ARG A 57 -29.07 0.13 -12.13
N ARG A 58 -30.26 0.52 -12.57
CA ARG A 58 -31.52 0.25 -11.83
C ARG A 58 -31.81 -1.25 -11.73
N ALA A 59 -31.56 -2.00 -12.80
CA ALA A 59 -31.73 -3.46 -12.77
C ALA A 59 -30.82 -4.16 -11.76
N ASN A 60 -29.71 -3.53 -11.35
CA ASN A 60 -28.76 -4.03 -10.37
C ASN A 60 -28.95 -3.45 -8.96
N GLU A 61 -30.02 -2.67 -8.69
CA GLU A 61 -30.35 -2.19 -7.34
C GLU A 61 -30.38 -3.33 -6.30
N PRO A 62 -30.98 -4.51 -6.57
CA PRO A 62 -30.98 -5.60 -5.60
C PRO A 62 -29.57 -6.11 -5.25
N PHE A 63 -28.59 -5.95 -6.14
CA PHE A 63 -27.19 -6.25 -5.81
C PHE A 63 -26.59 -5.16 -4.92
N ALA A 64 -26.84 -3.88 -5.24
CA ALA A 64 -26.33 -2.76 -4.46
C ALA A 64 -26.82 -2.81 -3.01
N ASP A 65 -28.11 -3.11 -2.80
CA ASP A 65 -28.71 -3.27 -1.47
C ASP A 65 -28.04 -4.40 -0.69
N ARG A 66 -27.93 -5.59 -1.32
CA ARG A 66 -27.26 -6.74 -0.69
C ARG A 66 -25.79 -6.47 -0.41
N PHE A 67 -25.12 -5.72 -1.26
CA PHE A 67 -23.72 -5.37 -1.06
C PHE A 67 -23.56 -4.44 0.14
N ASP A 68 -24.40 -3.40 0.25
CA ASP A 68 -24.37 -2.46 1.37
C ASP A 68 -24.67 -3.19 2.70
N ASP A 69 -25.70 -4.03 2.73
CA ASP A 69 -26.04 -4.85 3.91
C ASP A 69 -24.84 -5.70 4.37
N ARG A 70 -24.18 -6.39 3.43
CA ARG A 70 -23.02 -7.26 3.74
C ARG A 70 -21.79 -6.46 4.12
N LEU A 71 -21.60 -5.28 3.53
CA LEU A 71 -20.52 -4.37 3.92
C LEU A 71 -20.73 -3.87 5.36
N TRP A 72 -21.95 -3.48 5.73
CA TRP A 72 -22.27 -3.10 7.11
C TRP A 72 -22.05 -4.23 8.11
N GLU A 73 -22.47 -5.46 7.77
CA GLU A 73 -22.18 -6.64 8.59
C GLU A 73 -20.67 -6.85 8.76
N LEU A 74 -19.89 -6.72 7.69
CA LEU A 74 -18.43 -6.85 7.73
C LEU A 74 -17.80 -5.77 8.62
N LEU A 75 -18.17 -4.50 8.43
CA LEU A 75 -17.68 -3.38 9.23
C LEU A 75 -18.04 -3.54 10.71
N ALA A 76 -19.19 -4.13 11.03
CA ALA A 76 -19.55 -4.45 12.41
C ALA A 76 -18.66 -5.56 12.98
N ARG A 77 -18.38 -6.62 12.21
CA ARG A 77 -17.52 -7.74 12.63
C ARG A 77 -16.07 -7.31 12.86
N LEU A 78 -15.52 -6.45 12.02
CA LEU A 78 -14.14 -5.94 12.16
C LEU A 78 -13.92 -5.20 13.48
N LYS A 79 -14.97 -4.65 14.10
CA LYS A 79 -14.88 -3.99 15.42
C LYS A 79 -14.62 -4.99 16.57
N ALA A 80 -14.70 -6.29 16.32
CA ALA A 80 -14.35 -7.32 17.29
C ALA A 80 -12.83 -7.51 17.42
N ASP A 81 -12.04 -7.00 16.47
CA ASP A 81 -10.59 -7.07 16.52
C ASP A 81 -10.02 -6.19 17.66
N PRO A 82 -8.83 -6.50 18.18
CA PRO A 82 -8.21 -5.69 19.21
C PRO A 82 -7.98 -4.25 18.70
N PRO A 83 -8.18 -3.23 19.55
CA PRO A 83 -8.07 -1.83 19.13
C PRO A 83 -6.59 -1.41 19.03
N PHE A 84 -5.92 -1.76 17.93
CA PHE A 84 -4.49 -1.47 17.69
C PHE A 84 -4.17 0.04 17.64
N GLN A 85 -5.16 0.88 17.38
CA GLN A 85 -5.06 2.33 17.46
C GLN A 85 -5.01 2.87 18.90
N SER A 86 -5.43 2.07 19.89
CA SER A 86 -5.43 2.50 21.29
C SER A 86 -4.04 2.38 21.90
N PRO A 87 -3.52 3.41 22.59
CA PRO A 87 -2.29 3.30 23.37
C PRO A 87 -2.37 2.25 24.51
N ARG A 88 -3.59 1.77 24.83
CA ARG A 88 -3.80 0.69 25.79
C ARG A 88 -3.41 -0.68 25.23
N TYR A 89 -3.31 -0.82 23.92
CA TYR A 89 -2.85 -2.04 23.27
C TYR A 89 -1.32 -2.02 23.12
N ALA A 90 -0.64 -2.94 23.78
CA ALA A 90 0.82 -3.05 23.76
C ALA A 90 1.28 -4.52 23.82
N ALA A 91 0.63 -5.39 23.02
CA ALA A 91 0.84 -6.84 23.09
C ALA A 91 1.72 -7.39 21.96
N HIS A 92 1.43 -7.04 20.70
CA HIS A 92 2.14 -7.52 19.52
C HIS A 92 2.77 -6.36 18.74
N MET A 93 3.63 -6.67 17.76
CA MET A 93 4.24 -5.69 16.83
C MET A 93 3.21 -5.15 15.83
N VAL A 94 2.13 -4.57 16.34
CA VAL A 94 1.03 -4.01 15.57
C VAL A 94 0.64 -2.70 16.22
N SER A 95 0.63 -1.65 15.42
CA SER A 95 0.20 -0.31 15.80
C SER A 95 -0.67 0.26 14.69
N GLU A 96 -1.26 1.42 14.97
CA GLU A 96 -1.92 2.23 13.96
C GLU A 96 -1.01 2.42 12.73
N GLN A 97 -1.59 2.26 11.55
CA GLN A 97 -0.92 2.49 10.27
C GLN A 97 -0.90 3.98 9.95
N THR A 98 0.10 4.43 9.19
CA THR A 98 0.17 5.84 8.82
C THR A 98 -0.88 6.18 7.76
N LEU A 99 -1.54 7.33 7.87
CA LEU A 99 -2.51 7.83 6.89
C LEU A 99 -1.93 7.91 5.47
N PRO A 100 -0.66 8.35 5.25
CA PRO A 100 -0.06 8.31 3.92
C PRO A 100 0.08 6.90 3.34
N SER A 101 0.37 5.87 4.15
CA SER A 101 0.48 4.50 3.63
C SER A 101 -0.89 3.96 3.21
N ILE A 102 -1.93 4.21 4.02
CA ILE A 102 -3.31 3.83 3.68
C ILE A 102 -3.77 4.57 2.42
N ALA A 103 -3.55 5.88 2.34
CA ALA A 103 -3.93 6.69 1.18
C ALA A 103 -3.21 6.25 -0.10
N GLY A 104 -1.88 6.04 -0.03
CA GLY A 104 -1.09 5.59 -1.17
C GLY A 104 -1.52 4.21 -1.66
N TYR A 105 -1.75 3.26 -0.73
CA TYR A 105 -2.22 1.92 -1.06
C TYR A 105 -3.61 1.95 -1.69
N PHE A 106 -4.55 2.69 -1.11
CA PHE A 106 -5.91 2.83 -1.64
C PHE A 106 -5.91 3.50 -3.03
N ALA A 107 -5.09 4.54 -3.23
CA ALA A 107 -4.97 5.20 -4.53
C ALA A 107 -4.42 4.26 -5.61
N ALA A 108 -3.34 3.52 -5.32
CA ALA A 108 -2.76 2.57 -6.27
C ALA A 108 -3.70 1.38 -6.55
N MET A 109 -4.45 0.91 -5.55
CA MET A 109 -5.39 -0.21 -5.70
C MET A 109 -6.44 0.04 -6.78
N LEU A 110 -6.90 1.28 -6.94
CA LEU A 110 -7.88 1.64 -7.97
C LEU A 110 -7.36 1.41 -9.40
N TYR A 111 -6.05 1.49 -9.61
CA TYR A 111 -5.39 1.20 -10.89
C TYR A 111 -4.98 -0.27 -11.02
N ASN A 112 -4.99 -1.03 -9.93
CA ASN A 112 -4.62 -2.44 -9.85
C ASN A 112 -3.33 -2.79 -10.64
N PRO A 113 -2.21 -2.09 -10.43
CA PRO A 113 -0.99 -2.32 -11.18
C PRO A 113 -0.34 -3.65 -10.80
N ASN A 114 0.30 -4.30 -11.77
CA ASN A 114 1.08 -5.51 -11.55
C ASN A 114 2.59 -5.21 -11.74
N ASN A 115 3.32 -5.11 -10.62
CA ASN A 115 4.74 -4.76 -10.62
C ASN A 115 5.68 -5.85 -11.15
N VAL A 116 5.16 -7.04 -11.52
CA VAL A 116 5.98 -8.09 -12.16
C VAL A 116 6.51 -7.63 -13.52
N THR A 117 5.78 -6.78 -14.24
CA THR A 117 6.25 -6.21 -15.52
C THR A 117 6.05 -4.70 -15.57
N ALA A 118 7.04 -3.99 -16.12
CA ALA A 118 6.96 -2.54 -16.27
C ALA A 118 5.85 -2.09 -17.23
N GLU A 119 5.43 -2.94 -18.16
CA GLU A 119 4.33 -2.67 -19.09
C GLU A 119 2.97 -2.57 -18.38
N SER A 120 2.72 -3.43 -17.38
CA SER A 120 1.48 -3.40 -16.58
C SER A 120 1.53 -2.47 -15.38
N ALA A 121 2.67 -1.86 -15.10
CA ALA A 121 2.90 -1.03 -13.92
C ALA A 121 4.00 0.03 -14.13
N PRO A 122 3.91 0.88 -15.17
CA PRO A 122 5.00 1.80 -15.52
C PRO A 122 5.29 2.86 -14.45
N VAL A 123 4.29 3.17 -13.62
CA VAL A 123 4.44 4.12 -12.50
C VAL A 123 4.91 3.39 -11.24
N THR A 124 4.21 2.34 -10.82
CA THR A 124 4.45 1.69 -9.53
C THR A 124 5.70 0.83 -9.49
N VAL A 125 6.22 0.34 -10.62
CA VAL A 125 7.56 -0.29 -10.69
C VAL A 125 8.65 0.74 -10.36
N ARG A 126 8.54 1.98 -10.88
CA ARG A 126 9.51 3.03 -10.54
C ARG A 126 9.41 3.45 -9.08
N LEU A 127 8.18 3.58 -8.56
CA LEU A 127 7.97 3.89 -7.14
C LEU A 127 8.54 2.80 -6.22
N GLU A 128 8.47 1.53 -6.63
CA GLU A 128 9.11 0.43 -5.91
C GLU A 128 10.63 0.56 -5.92
N LEU A 129 11.24 0.87 -7.07
CA LEU A 129 12.69 1.11 -7.15
C LEU A 129 13.14 2.33 -6.32
N GLU A 130 12.35 3.40 -6.30
CA GLU A 130 12.60 4.57 -5.45
C GLU A 130 12.54 4.19 -3.95
N ALA A 131 11.50 3.45 -3.54
CA ALA A 131 11.38 2.97 -2.16
C ALA A 131 12.52 2.01 -1.78
N ALA A 132 12.92 1.12 -2.69
CA ALA A 132 14.05 0.22 -2.50
C ALA A 132 15.37 0.97 -2.32
N ALA A 133 15.62 2.02 -3.12
CA ALA A 133 16.79 2.87 -2.98
C ALA A 133 16.80 3.62 -1.64
N MET A 134 15.65 4.13 -1.19
CA MET A 134 15.53 4.75 0.14
C MET A 134 15.85 3.77 1.27
N ILE A 135 15.39 2.51 1.17
CA ILE A 135 15.70 1.46 2.15
C ILE A 135 17.18 1.11 2.12
N ALA A 136 17.79 0.96 0.94
CA ALA A 136 19.22 0.67 0.81
C ALA A 136 20.07 1.77 1.44
N GLN A 137 19.74 3.04 1.18
CA GLN A 137 20.40 4.19 1.78
C GLN A 137 20.23 4.23 3.30
N MET A 138 19.02 3.96 3.81
CA MET A 138 18.74 3.90 5.25
C MET A 138 19.61 2.85 5.96
N MET A 139 19.90 1.73 5.29
CA MET A 139 20.76 0.66 5.80
C MET A 139 22.26 0.94 5.63
N GLY A 140 22.64 2.07 5.01
CA GLY A 140 24.03 2.48 4.80
C GLY A 140 24.70 1.85 3.57
N TYR A 141 23.92 1.28 2.64
CA TYR A 141 24.44 0.85 1.34
C TYR A 141 24.60 2.03 0.38
N ASP A 142 25.49 1.88 -0.61
CA ASP A 142 25.70 2.87 -1.66
C ASP A 142 24.68 2.72 -2.81
N GLU A 143 24.78 3.60 -3.81
CA GLU A 143 23.90 3.64 -4.98
C GLU A 143 24.02 2.41 -5.90
N THR A 144 25.01 1.54 -5.68
CA THR A 144 25.17 0.30 -6.44
C THR A 144 24.35 -0.86 -5.88
N ALA A 145 23.83 -0.71 -4.66
CA ALA A 145 22.94 -1.70 -4.07
C ALA A 145 21.58 -1.74 -4.77
N TRP A 146 21.01 -2.93 -4.80
CA TRP A 146 19.67 -3.17 -5.35
C TRP A 146 18.80 -3.90 -4.33
N ALA A 147 17.54 -3.52 -4.27
CA ALA A 147 16.53 -4.14 -3.43
C ALA A 147 15.16 -4.11 -4.14
N HIS A 148 14.21 -4.86 -3.62
CA HIS A 148 12.80 -4.83 -4.04
C HIS A 148 11.90 -5.14 -2.85
N LEU A 149 10.60 -4.94 -3.02
CA LEU A 149 9.62 -5.28 -2.01
C LEU A 149 9.26 -6.78 -2.11
N THR A 150 9.03 -7.40 -0.96
CA THR A 150 8.51 -8.77 -0.86
C THR A 150 7.18 -8.76 -0.14
N SER A 151 6.46 -9.88 -0.15
CA SER A 151 5.20 -10.01 0.60
C SER A 151 5.39 -9.94 2.12
N GLY A 152 6.62 -9.99 2.62
CA GLY A 152 6.95 -9.88 4.04
C GLY A 152 8.32 -10.49 4.38
N GLY A 153 8.74 -10.33 5.63
CA GLY A 153 10.09 -10.71 6.08
C GLY A 153 10.43 -12.19 5.89
N THR A 154 9.45 -13.09 5.92
CA THR A 154 9.68 -14.52 5.66
C THR A 154 10.19 -14.78 4.24
N VAL A 155 9.56 -14.15 3.23
CA VAL A 155 9.98 -14.30 1.83
C VAL A 155 11.32 -13.63 1.59
N ALA A 156 11.52 -12.42 2.13
CA ALA A 156 12.82 -11.74 2.09
C ALA A 156 13.97 -12.61 2.65
N ASN A 157 13.73 -13.30 3.78
CA ASN A 157 14.73 -14.20 4.37
C ASN A 157 15.01 -15.42 3.47
N LEU A 158 13.98 -15.99 2.84
CA LEU A 158 14.15 -17.11 1.91
C LEU A 158 14.96 -16.72 0.67
N GLU A 159 14.68 -15.54 0.11
CA GLU A 159 15.44 -14.99 -1.02
C GLU A 159 16.89 -14.69 -0.64
N ALA A 160 17.13 -14.12 0.55
CA ALA A 160 18.49 -13.90 1.06
C ALA A 160 19.28 -15.22 1.18
N LEU A 161 18.66 -16.28 1.71
CA LEU A 161 19.26 -17.61 1.78
C LEU A 161 19.51 -18.19 0.38
N TRP A 162 18.59 -17.97 -0.56
CA TRP A 162 18.75 -18.40 -1.95
C TRP A 162 19.94 -17.72 -2.63
N VAL A 163 20.10 -16.41 -2.47
CA VAL A 163 21.25 -15.65 -2.98
C VAL A 163 22.55 -16.13 -2.32
N ALA A 164 22.59 -16.23 -0.99
CA ALA A 164 23.77 -16.69 -0.24
C ALA A 164 24.21 -18.09 -0.67
N ARG A 165 23.25 -19.01 -0.83
CA ARG A 165 23.51 -20.36 -1.36
C ARG A 165 24.10 -20.30 -2.77
N SER A 166 23.50 -19.52 -3.66
CA SER A 166 23.92 -19.41 -5.06
C SER A 166 25.35 -18.85 -5.18
N VAL A 167 25.66 -17.79 -4.42
CA VAL A 167 27.01 -17.20 -4.37
C VAL A 167 28.04 -18.19 -3.81
N LYS A 168 27.69 -18.96 -2.77
CA LYS A 168 28.60 -19.95 -2.15
C LYS A 168 29.04 -21.04 -3.12
N TYR A 169 28.14 -21.51 -3.99
CA TYR A 169 28.42 -22.61 -4.92
C TYR A 169 28.88 -22.16 -6.31
N LEU A 170 28.74 -20.87 -6.65
CA LEU A 170 29.11 -20.32 -7.96
C LEU A 170 30.57 -20.65 -8.38
N PRO A 171 31.61 -20.51 -7.52
CA PRO A 171 32.98 -20.85 -7.92
C PRO A 171 33.18 -22.33 -8.31
N PHE A 172 32.45 -23.25 -7.65
CA PHE A 172 32.51 -24.67 -7.97
C PHE A 172 31.84 -24.97 -9.30
N ALA A 173 30.66 -24.38 -9.55
CA ALA A 173 29.97 -24.51 -10.83
C ALA A 173 30.81 -23.96 -12.00
N LEU A 174 31.49 -22.82 -11.81
CA LEU A 174 32.41 -22.26 -12.80
C LEU A 174 33.64 -23.14 -13.05
N ARG A 175 34.17 -23.79 -12.01
CA ARG A 175 35.29 -24.74 -12.17
C ARG A 175 34.87 -25.97 -12.97
N GLN A 176 33.66 -26.49 -12.71
CA GLN A 176 33.11 -27.64 -13.43
C GLN A 176 32.75 -27.31 -14.88
N ALA A 177 32.26 -26.11 -15.17
CA ALA A 177 31.94 -25.70 -16.55
C ALA A 177 33.18 -25.47 -17.43
N ARG A 178 34.37 -25.37 -16.83
CA ARG A 178 35.66 -25.16 -17.52
C ARG A 178 36.47 -26.44 -17.75
N SER A 179 36.06 -27.56 -17.13
CA SER A 179 36.65 -28.89 -17.33
C SER A 179 35.91 -29.64 -18.41
#